data_AF-A0A2V8QJ71-F1
#
_entry.id   AF-A0A2V8QJ71-F1
#
_cell.length_a   1.000
_cell.length_b   1.000
_cell.length_c   1.000
_cell.angle_alpha   90.00
_cell.angle_beta   90.00
_cell.angle_gamma   90.00
#
_symmetry.space_group_name_H-M   'P 1'
#
loop_
_entity.id
_entity.type
_entity.pdbx_description
1 polymer ?
#
loop_
_entity_poly.entity_id
_entity_poly.type
_entity_poly.pdbx_seq_one_letter_code
_entity_poly.pdbx_strand_id
1 'polypeptide(L)'
;MTRPNIIAFVYEDSKPKIFLRCLLFSTARRGNIIENMYVIFTQNSERRWFSSWGYGDHPNLVRGSGLFVGPEGVAVYHHFVAEESERLRPAGGCKISVYASTLGHKQDRLLYSLHLRISENDSAILEDSTNGPLIYDWNPEHKEYRRH
;
A
#
# COMPACT_ATOMS: atom_id res chain seq x y z
N MET A 1 -9.55 8.40 0.59
CA MET A 1 -9.10 7.15 -0.05
C MET A 1 -10.24 6.15 -0.03
N THR A 2 -10.52 5.49 -1.15
CA THR A 2 -11.44 4.34 -1.18
C THR A 2 -10.75 3.08 -0.69
N ARG A 3 -11.51 1.99 -0.50
CA ARG A 3 -10.94 0.66 -0.34
C ARG A 3 -9.99 0.35 -1.51
N PRO A 4 -8.78 -0.18 -1.26
CA PRO A 4 -7.96 -0.76 -2.30
C PRO A 4 -8.68 -1.93 -2.99
N ASN A 5 -8.73 -1.95 -4.31
CA ASN A 5 -9.25 -3.12 -5.02
C ASN A 5 -8.18 -4.19 -5.20
N ILE A 6 -6.92 -3.77 -5.24
CA ILE A 6 -5.75 -4.63 -5.40
C ILE A 6 -4.76 -4.32 -4.28
N ILE A 7 -4.24 -5.36 -3.65
CA ILE A 7 -3.10 -5.32 -2.74
C ILE A 7 -2.07 -6.31 -3.25
N ALA A 8 -0.82 -5.90 -3.39
CA ALA A 8 0.22 -6.81 -3.80
C ALA A 8 1.47 -6.67 -2.96
N PHE A 9 2.14 -7.80 -2.75
CA PHE A 9 3.44 -7.91 -2.10
C PHE A 9 4.46 -8.37 -3.14
N VAL A 10 5.60 -7.71 -3.18
CA VAL A 10 6.71 -8.03 -4.09
C VAL A 10 8.02 -7.59 -3.45
N TYR A 11 9.15 -7.96 -4.04
CA TYR A 11 10.45 -7.39 -3.69
C TYR A 11 10.95 -6.47 -4.79
N GLU A 12 11.46 -5.31 -4.40
CA GLU A 12 12.16 -4.36 -5.28
C GLU A 12 13.59 -4.25 -4.74
N ASP A 13 14.58 -4.67 -5.53
CA ASP A 13 15.99 -4.67 -5.12
C ASP A 13 16.25 -5.34 -3.75
N SER A 14 15.66 -6.52 -3.54
CA SER A 14 15.68 -7.28 -2.27
C SER A 14 14.98 -6.60 -1.09
N LYS A 15 14.28 -5.48 -1.30
CA LYS A 15 13.47 -4.83 -0.26
C LYS A 15 12.01 -5.18 -0.42
N PRO A 16 11.29 -5.51 0.67
CA PRO A 16 9.85 -5.69 0.61
C PRO A 16 9.14 -4.45 0.08
N LYS A 17 8.15 -4.68 -0.78
CA LYS A 17 7.31 -3.67 -1.36
C LYS A 17 5.85 -4.07 -1.27
N ILE A 18 5.02 -3.12 -0.87
CA ILE A 18 3.57 -3.22 -0.93
C ILE A 18 3.11 -2.23 -1.99
N PHE A 19 2.27 -2.66 -2.92
CA PHE A 19 1.55 -1.71 -3.77
C PHE A 19 0.04 -1.91 -3.72
N LEU A 20 -0.69 -0.80 -3.77
CA LEU A 20 -2.13 -0.73 -3.60
C LEU A 20 -2.73 -0.02 -4.80
N ARG A 21 -3.86 -0.51 -5.33
CA ARG A 21 -4.68 0.24 -6.29
C ARG A 21 -5.94 0.74 -5.62
N CYS A 22 -6.10 2.05 -5.53
CA CYS A 22 -7.26 2.71 -4.94
C CYS A 22 -7.57 4.04 -5.63
N LEU A 23 -8.74 4.61 -5.35
CA LEU A 23 -9.06 5.99 -5.67
C LEU A 23 -8.74 6.88 -4.47
N LEU A 24 -7.84 7.84 -4.66
CA LEU A 24 -7.70 8.98 -3.75
C LEU A 24 -8.65 10.07 -4.23
N PHE A 25 -9.43 10.68 -3.34
CA PHE A 25 -10.30 11.80 -3.67
C PHE A 25 -10.34 12.76 -2.48
N SER A 26 -10.61 14.02 -2.77
CA SER A 26 -10.75 15.07 -1.77
C SER A 26 -12.17 15.62 -1.77
N THR A 27 -12.77 15.75 -0.59
CA THR A 27 -14.05 16.45 -0.42
C THR A 27 -13.87 17.96 -0.22
N ALA A 28 -12.64 18.45 -0.10
CA ALA A 28 -12.35 19.87 0.01
C ALA A 28 -12.53 20.55 -1.36
N ARG A 29 -13.16 21.74 -1.36
CA ARG A 29 -13.47 22.51 -2.59
C ARG A 29 -12.24 22.82 -3.46
N ARG A 30 -11.06 22.96 -2.86
CA ARG A 30 -9.80 23.25 -3.56
C ARG A 30 -8.90 22.02 -3.76
N GLY A 31 -9.37 20.82 -3.43
CA GLY A 31 -8.51 19.64 -3.34
C GLY A 31 -7.55 19.69 -2.15
N ASN A 32 -6.66 18.70 -2.07
CA ASN A 32 -5.56 18.63 -1.11
C ASN A 32 -4.28 18.23 -1.85
N ILE A 33 -3.13 18.66 -1.34
CA ILE A 33 -1.83 18.16 -1.80
C ILE A 33 -1.34 17.15 -0.77
N ILE A 34 -1.09 15.92 -1.21
CA ILE A 34 -0.37 14.91 -0.44
C ILE A 34 1.12 15.14 -0.69
N GLU A 35 1.88 15.37 0.38
CA GLU A 35 3.34 15.55 0.31
C GLU A 35 4.05 14.20 0.36
N ASN A 36 3.55 13.30 1.20
CA ASN A 36 4.06 11.95 1.36
C ASN A 36 2.95 10.97 1.73
N MET A 37 3.16 9.69 1.43
CA MET A 37 2.36 8.59 1.97
C MET A 37 3.28 7.50 2.49
N TYR A 38 2.79 6.72 3.44
CA TYR A 38 3.51 5.53 3.90
C TYR A 38 2.53 4.47 4.37
N VAL A 39 3.02 3.23 4.42
CA VAL A 39 2.27 2.10 4.98
C VAL A 39 2.93 1.62 6.26
N ILE A 40 2.12 1.41 7.29
CA ILE A 40 2.50 0.60 8.44
C ILE A 40 1.88 -0.79 8.25
N PHE A 41 2.73 -1.78 8.05
CA PHE A 41 2.38 -3.19 8.10
C PHE A 41 2.52 -3.68 9.54
N THR A 42 1.48 -4.31 10.08
CA THR A 42 1.50 -4.86 11.45
C THR A 42 1.14 -6.33 11.43
N GLN A 43 1.97 -7.15 12.05
CA GLN A 43 1.75 -8.58 12.19
C GLN A 43 2.34 -9.05 13.52
N ASN A 44 1.63 -9.90 14.27
CA ASN A 44 2.10 -10.41 15.56
C ASN A 44 2.57 -9.31 16.54
N SER A 45 1.95 -8.12 16.48
CA SER A 45 2.32 -6.90 17.21
C SER A 45 3.60 -6.19 16.75
N GLU A 46 4.35 -6.76 15.82
CA GLU A 46 5.48 -6.11 15.17
C GLU A 46 4.99 -5.14 14.10
N ARG A 47 5.69 -4.00 13.97
CA ARG A 47 5.35 -2.95 13.01
C ARG A 47 6.52 -2.72 12.07
N ARG A 48 6.26 -2.77 10.77
CA ARG A 48 7.23 -2.43 9.73
C ARG A 48 6.71 -1.27 8.89
N TRP A 49 7.60 -0.32 8.62
CA TRP A 49 7.30 0.89 7.87
C TRP A 49 7.71 0.73 6.41
N PHE A 50 6.84 1.17 5.51
CA PHE A 50 7.08 1.26 4.08
C PHE A 50 6.91 2.72 3.69
N SER A 51 7.99 3.48 3.86
CA SER A 51 8.05 4.95 3.78
C SER A 51 8.48 5.48 2.43
N SER A 52 9.15 4.68 1.59
CA SER A 52 9.53 5.09 0.25
C SER A 52 8.33 4.98 -0.69
N TRP A 53 7.72 6.12 -1.00
CA TRP A 53 6.47 6.19 -1.75
C TRP A 53 6.64 6.75 -3.17
N GLY A 54 5.94 6.11 -4.10
CA GLY A 54 5.69 6.62 -5.44
C GLY A 54 4.32 6.20 -5.96
N TYR A 55 3.90 6.77 -7.09
CA TYR A 55 2.63 6.43 -7.71
C TYR A 55 2.71 6.39 -9.23
N GLY A 56 1.74 5.70 -9.83
CA GLY A 56 1.67 5.47 -11.28
C GLY A 56 2.05 4.04 -11.67
N ASP A 57 2.18 3.85 -12.97
CA ASP A 57 2.49 2.57 -13.60
C ASP A 57 3.87 2.61 -14.23
N HIS A 58 4.58 1.48 -14.26
CA HIS A 58 5.85 1.39 -14.95
C HIS A 58 5.65 1.64 -16.47
N PRO A 59 6.51 2.42 -17.16
CA PRO A 59 7.73 3.08 -16.66
C PRO A 59 7.54 4.47 -16.04
N ASN A 60 6.31 5.00 -16.01
CA ASN A 60 5.97 6.35 -15.60
C ASN A 60 5.77 6.51 -14.08
N LEU A 61 6.62 5.84 -13.27
CA LEU A 61 6.54 5.94 -11.81
C LEU A 61 7.03 7.32 -11.35
N VAL A 62 6.17 8.06 -10.65
CA VAL A 62 6.52 9.33 -10.02
C VAL A 62 6.87 9.09 -8.56
N ARG A 63 8.08 9.51 -8.15
CA ARG A 63 8.58 9.40 -6.77
C ARG A 63 8.73 10.78 -6.11
N GLY A 64 8.40 10.87 -4.82
CA GLY A 64 8.76 11.99 -3.94
C GLY A 64 8.31 13.40 -4.37
N SER A 65 7.38 13.53 -5.31
CA SER A 65 7.02 14.81 -5.95
C SER A 65 5.69 15.40 -5.44
N GLY A 66 5.10 14.79 -4.41
CA GLY A 66 3.73 15.05 -3.97
C GLY A 66 2.68 14.67 -5.01
N LEU A 67 1.41 14.78 -4.62
CA LEU A 67 0.25 14.47 -5.45
C LEU A 67 -0.92 15.41 -5.11
N PHE A 68 -1.37 16.18 -6.08
CA PHE A 68 -2.64 16.90 -5.96
C PHE A 68 -3.82 15.93 -6.10
N VAL A 69 -4.76 16.00 -5.17
CA VAL A 69 -5.97 15.19 -5.16
C VAL A 69 -7.18 16.11 -5.09
N GLY A 70 -7.89 16.25 -6.21
CA GLY A 70 -9.14 16.99 -6.30
C GLY A 70 -10.39 16.13 -6.06
N PRO A 71 -11.59 16.72 -6.26
CA PRO A 71 -12.87 16.02 -6.14
C PRO A 71 -13.09 14.94 -7.22
N GLU A 72 -12.48 15.08 -8.39
CA GLU A 72 -12.47 14.07 -9.46
C GLU A 72 -11.71 12.80 -9.07
N GLY A 73 -10.76 12.95 -8.14
CA GLY A 73 -9.93 11.87 -7.63
C GLY A 73 -8.86 11.37 -8.61
N VAL A 74 -7.96 10.55 -8.06
CA VAL A 74 -6.79 10.00 -8.75
C VAL A 74 -6.78 8.48 -8.53
N ALA A 75 -6.89 7.72 -9.62
CA ALA A 75 -6.96 6.25 -9.62
C ALA A 75 -5.66 5.65 -10.19
N VAL A 76 -4.66 5.49 -9.33
CA VAL A 76 -3.33 4.98 -9.69
C VAL A 76 -2.89 3.87 -8.75
N TYR A 77 -1.83 3.16 -9.12
CA TYR A 77 -1.11 2.33 -8.17
C TYR A 77 -0.25 3.22 -7.27
N HIS A 78 -0.24 2.92 -5.98
CA HIS A 78 0.67 3.51 -5.00
C HIS A 78 1.65 2.44 -4.55
N HIS A 79 2.93 2.75 -4.67
CA HIS A 79 4.05 1.85 -4.41
C HIS A 79 4.72 2.29 -3.11
N PHE A 80 4.91 1.37 -2.18
CA PHE A 80 5.52 1.60 -0.88
C PHE A 80 6.64 0.59 -0.68
N VAL A 81 7.88 1.05 -0.57
CA VAL A 81 9.05 0.19 -0.35
C VAL A 81 9.53 0.38 1.09
N ALA A 82 9.87 -0.73 1.75
CA ALA A 82 10.51 -0.71 3.07
C ALA A 82 11.93 -0.14 2.97
N GLU A 83 12.40 0.51 4.03
CA GLU A 83 13.79 0.97 4.09
C GLU A 83 14.75 -0.21 4.29
N GLU A 84 14.35 -1.13 5.16
CA GLU A 84 15.07 -2.35 5.51
C GLU A 84 14.86 -3.46 4.47
N SER A 85 15.89 -4.29 4.27
CA SER A 85 15.84 -5.45 3.38
C SER A 85 15.40 -6.74 4.09
N GLU A 86 14.96 -6.65 5.35
CA GLU A 86 14.47 -7.82 6.08
C GLU A 86 13.25 -8.40 5.37
N ARG A 87 13.29 -9.69 5.06
CA ARG A 87 12.20 -10.37 4.34
C ARG A 87 10.90 -10.28 5.15
N LEU A 88 9.78 -10.17 4.44
CA LEU A 88 8.46 -10.40 5.02
C LEU A 88 8.24 -11.91 5.11
N ARG A 89 7.75 -12.37 6.26
CA ARG A 89 7.27 -13.75 6.46
C ARG A 89 5.83 -13.74 6.97
N PRO A 90 4.89 -13.21 6.17
CA PRO A 90 3.62 -12.85 6.72
C PRO A 90 2.68 -14.05 6.74
N ALA A 91 2.88 -15.00 7.65
CA ALA A 91 1.89 -16.06 7.86
C ALA A 91 0.77 -15.58 8.83
N GLY A 92 -0.49 -15.76 8.42
CA GLY A 92 -1.65 -15.47 9.25
C GLY A 92 -2.20 -14.05 9.07
N GLY A 93 -2.77 -13.51 10.15
CA GLY A 93 -3.46 -12.22 10.12
C GLY A 93 -2.49 -11.03 10.20
N CYS A 94 -2.58 -10.12 9.25
CA CYS A 94 -1.84 -8.86 9.26
C CYS A 94 -2.78 -7.67 9.06
N LYS A 95 -2.32 -6.49 9.48
CA LYS A 95 -3.00 -5.20 9.29
C LYS A 95 -2.14 -4.28 8.43
N ILE A 96 -2.74 -3.69 7.41
CA ILE A 96 -2.12 -2.68 6.56
C ILE A 96 -2.80 -1.35 6.88
N SER A 97 -2.03 -0.35 7.27
CA SER A 97 -2.53 1.00 7.58
C SER A 97 -1.82 2.02 6.70
N VAL A 98 -2.57 2.75 5.89
CA VAL A 98 -2.07 3.72 4.92
C VAL A 98 -2.22 5.12 5.51
N TYR A 99 -1.12 5.85 5.58
CA TYR A 99 -1.07 7.22 6.10
C TYR A 99 -0.64 8.19 5.00
N ALA A 100 -0.99 9.46 5.18
CA ALA A 100 -0.54 10.54 4.33
C ALA A 100 -0.24 11.82 5.10
N SER A 101 0.85 12.47 4.74
CA SER A 101 1.17 13.85 5.08
C SER A 101 0.54 14.76 4.03
N THR A 102 -0.20 15.78 4.46
CA THR A 102 -0.88 16.71 3.55
C THR A 102 -0.40 18.14 3.80
N LEU A 103 -0.16 18.89 2.73
CA LEU A 103 0.38 20.24 2.79
C LEU A 103 -0.43 21.12 3.76
N GLY A 104 0.27 21.78 4.68
CA GLY A 104 -0.33 22.68 5.68
C GLY A 104 -0.89 21.98 6.92
N HIS A 105 -0.81 20.65 7.01
CA HIS A 105 -1.19 19.89 8.20
C HIS A 105 0.06 19.33 8.91
N LYS A 106 0.15 19.54 10.23
CA LYS A 106 1.30 19.08 11.03
C LYS A 106 1.28 17.59 11.37
N GLN A 107 0.13 16.94 11.25
CA GLN A 107 -0.05 15.55 11.64
C GLN A 107 -0.47 14.72 10.43
N ASP A 108 0.17 13.56 10.29
CA ASP A 108 -0.18 12.59 9.27
C ASP A 108 -1.56 12.00 9.54
N ARG A 109 -2.33 11.80 8.47
CA ARG A 109 -3.70 11.30 8.54
C ARG A 109 -3.74 9.84 8.13
N LEU A 110 -4.38 9.00 8.94
CA LEU A 110 -4.75 7.65 8.52
C LEU A 110 -5.80 7.76 7.40
N LEU A 111 -5.44 7.31 6.20
CA LEU A 111 -6.33 7.33 5.04
C LEU A 111 -7.18 6.07 4.95
N TYR A 112 -6.60 4.92 5.28
CA TYR A 112 -7.28 3.64 5.22
C TYR A 112 -6.58 2.61 6.11
N SER A 113 -7.34 1.64 6.62
CA SER A 113 -6.80 0.49 7.33
C SER A 113 -7.60 -0.76 7.00
N LEU A 114 -6.90 -1.88 6.79
CA LEU A 114 -7.51 -3.16 6.46
C LEU A 114 -6.77 -4.31 7.13
N HIS A 115 -7.49 -5.41 7.29
CA HIS A 115 -6.93 -6.69 7.70
C HIS A 115 -6.86 -7.60 6.47
N LEU A 116 -5.77 -8.35 6.38
CA LEU A 116 -5.54 -9.36 5.37
C LEU A 116 -5.07 -10.62 6.09
N ARG A 117 -5.49 -11.78 5.59
CA ARG A 117 -4.96 -13.07 6.04
C ARG A 117 -4.14 -13.64 4.91
N ILE A 118 -2.86 -13.86 5.16
CA ILE A 118 -1.93 -14.46 4.22
C ILE A 118 -1.74 -15.92 4.64
N SER A 119 -1.86 -16.83 3.68
CA SER A 119 -1.71 -18.27 3.93
C SER A 119 -0.23 -18.64 4.10
N GLU A 120 0.06 -19.78 4.74
CA GLU A 120 1.43 -20.30 4.82
C GLU A 120 2.05 -20.50 3.43
N ASN A 121 1.25 -20.97 2.47
CA ASN A 121 1.68 -21.14 1.09
C ASN A 121 2.03 -19.81 0.42
N ASP A 122 1.20 -18.79 0.60
CA ASP A 122 1.47 -17.45 0.07
C ASP A 122 2.71 -16.80 0.72
N SER A 123 2.89 -17.03 2.04
CA SER A 123 4.09 -16.59 2.75
C SER A 123 5.35 -17.24 2.18
N ALA A 124 5.31 -18.55 1.90
CA ALA A 124 6.42 -19.26 1.28
C ALA A 124 6.75 -18.74 -0.14
N ILE A 125 5.71 -18.43 -0.94
CA ILE A 125 5.89 -17.81 -2.26
C ILE A 125 6.58 -16.44 -2.12
N LEU A 126 6.16 -15.63 -1.15
CA LEU A 126 6.74 -14.32 -0.91
C LEU A 126 8.20 -14.41 -0.42
N GLU A 127 8.59 -15.45 0.30
CA GLU A 127 9.98 -15.63 0.73
C GLU A 127 10.95 -15.84 -0.43
N ASP A 128 10.48 -16.40 -1.54
CA ASP A 128 11.26 -16.58 -2.75
C ASP A 128 11.08 -15.38 -3.69
N SER A 129 12.08 -14.51 -3.68
CA SER A 129 12.12 -13.27 -4.48
C SER A 129 12.17 -13.50 -5.99
N THR A 130 12.31 -14.75 -6.46
CA THR A 130 12.19 -15.09 -7.89
C THR A 130 10.73 -15.23 -8.32
N ASN A 131 9.80 -15.38 -7.37
CA ASN A 131 8.38 -15.42 -7.66
C ASN A 131 7.85 -14.03 -8.02
N GLY A 132 6.86 -14.02 -8.93
CA GLY A 132 6.11 -12.83 -9.25
C GLY A 132 5.34 -12.26 -8.04
N PRO A 133 4.68 -11.11 -8.22
CA PRO A 133 3.95 -10.47 -7.13
C PRO A 133 2.85 -11.39 -6.56
N LEU A 134 2.75 -11.39 -5.24
CA LEU A 134 1.64 -11.99 -4.52
C LEU A 134 0.48 -10.99 -4.49
N ILE A 135 -0.56 -11.23 -5.28
CA ILE A 135 -1.65 -10.27 -5.52
C ILE A 135 -2.94 -10.76 -4.87
N TYR A 136 -3.61 -9.86 -4.16
CA TYR A 136 -4.93 -10.06 -3.59
C TYR A 136 -5.92 -9.04 -4.14
N ASP A 137 -7.08 -9.52 -4.57
CA ASP A 137 -8.19 -8.70 -5.02
C ASP A 137 -9.32 -8.69 -4.00
N TRP A 138 -10.02 -7.56 -3.93
CA TRP A 138 -11.23 -7.46 -3.12
C TRP A 138 -12.36 -8.31 -3.71
N ASN A 139 -12.80 -9.32 -2.96
CA ASN A 139 -13.99 -10.10 -3.30
C ASN A 139 -15.23 -9.46 -2.65
N PRO A 140 -16.21 -8.96 -3.43
CA PRO A 140 -17.38 -8.28 -2.89
C PRO A 140 -18.42 -9.22 -2.25
N GLU A 141 -18.48 -10.48 -2.66
CA GLU A 141 -19.41 -11.48 -2.15
C GLU A 141 -19.06 -11.84 -0.70
N HIS A 142 -17.79 -12.15 -0.46
CA HIS A 142 -17.29 -12.56 0.85
C HIS A 142 -16.78 -11.40 1.71
N LYS A 143 -16.68 -10.20 1.13
CA LYS A 143 -16.15 -8.99 1.78
C LYS A 143 -14.76 -9.20 2.38
N GLU A 144 -13.90 -9.87 1.61
CA GLU A 144 -12.53 -10.16 1.99
C GLU A 144 -11.60 -10.06 0.78
N TYR A 145 -10.32 -9.93 1.04
CA TYR A 145 -9.30 -10.03 0.00
C TYR A 145 -8.97 -11.49 -0.27
N ARG A 146 -8.99 -11.90 -1.54
CA ARG A 146 -8.64 -13.25 -1.97
C ARG A 146 -7.47 -13.22 -2.93
N ARG A 147 -6.66 -14.27 -2.89
CA ARG A 147 -5.58 -14.46 -3.85
C ARG A 147 -6.16 -14.38 -5.27
N HIS A 148 -5.59 -13.52 -6.10
CA HIS A 148 -5.88 -13.46 -7.54
C HIS A 148 -5.47 -14.76 -8.22
#